data_AF-A0A920P0T9-F1
#
_entry.id   AF-A0A920P0T9-F1
#
_cell.length_a   1.000
_cell.length_b   1.000
_cell.length_c   1.000
_cell.angle_alpha   90.00
_cell.angle_beta   90.00
_cell.angle_gamma   90.00
#
_symmetry.space_group_name_H-M   'P 1'
#
loop_
_entity.id
_entity.type
_entity.pdbx_description
1 polymer ?
#
loop_
_entity_poly.entity_id
_entity_poly.type
_entity_poly.pdbx_seq_one_letter_code
_entity_poly.pdbx_strand_id
1 'polypeptide(L)'
;MVKKGKEPVLMVSVAAVFKNPWHGQGFVEDLRPTILDLGPKLGDLLVPELIKEIGSPEKILAYGKAGVVGLNGEIEQLQRLFIL
;
A
#
# COMPACT_ATOMS: atom_id res chain seq x y z
N MET A 1 31.19 8.00 9.38
CA MET A 1 30.82 8.02 10.81
C MET A 1 29.32 7.84 10.92
N VAL A 2 28.83 6.74 11.50
CA VAL A 2 27.39 6.54 11.74
C VAL A 2 27.04 7.25 13.05
N LYS A 3 26.20 8.29 12.97
CA LYS A 3 25.73 9.05 14.14
C LYS A 3 24.58 8.27 14.78
N LYS A 4 24.73 7.83 16.03
CA LYS A 4 23.74 7.00 16.73
C LYS A 4 22.60 7.88 17.24
N GLY A 5 21.35 7.53 16.92
CA GLY A 5 20.17 8.20 17.44
C GLY A 5 19.99 7.95 18.95
N LYS A 6 19.22 8.82 19.63
CA LYS A 6 18.90 8.66 21.05
C LYS A 6 18.02 7.43 21.31
N GLU A 7 17.16 7.09 20.35
CA GLU A 7 16.21 5.97 20.42
C GLU A 7 16.29 5.12 19.14
N PRO A 8 16.05 3.80 19.23
CA PRO A 8 16.02 2.91 18.07
C PRO A 8 14.79 3.20 17.19
N VAL A 9 14.97 3.13 15.88
CA VAL A 9 13.87 3.25 14.92
C VAL A 9 13.20 1.89 14.74
N LEU A 10 11.89 1.83 14.98
CA LEU A 10 11.05 0.68 14.63
C LEU A 10 10.44 0.91 13.24
N MET A 11 10.57 -0.07 12.35
CA MET A 11 9.89 -0.09 11.06
C MET A 11 9.00 -1.31 11.00
N VAL A 12 7.72 -1.10 10.69
CA VAL A 12 6.71 -2.14 10.51
C VAL A 12 6.15 -2.02 9.10
N SER A 13 6.03 -3.14 8.39
CA SER A 13 5.37 -3.21 7.09
C SER A 13 4.28 -4.27 7.11
N VAL A 14 3.19 -3.96 6.41
CA VAL A 14 2.08 -4.87 6.14
C VAL A 14 1.84 -4.89 4.64
N ALA A 15 1.43 -6.04 4.11
CA ALA A 15 1.19 -6.21 2.68
C ALA A 15 -0.05 -7.07 2.45
N ALA A 16 -0.82 -6.71 1.42
CA ALA A 16 -1.90 -7.53 0.90
C ALA A 16 -1.54 -8.03 -0.50
N VAL A 17 -1.80 -9.30 -0.77
CA VAL A 17 -1.67 -9.89 -2.10
C VAL A 17 -3.05 -10.33 -2.56
N PHE A 18 -3.48 -9.81 -3.70
CA PHE A 18 -4.80 -10.08 -4.27
C PHE A 18 -4.71 -10.25 -5.78
N LYS A 19 -5.75 -10.84 -6.38
CA LYS A 19 -5.81 -11.01 -7.83
C LYS A 19 -5.98 -9.66 -8.51
N ASN A 20 -5.15 -9.37 -9.52
CA ASN A 20 -5.28 -8.14 -10.30
C ASN A 20 -6.65 -8.12 -11.02
N PRO A 21 -7.55 -7.16 -10.69
CA PRO A 21 -8.88 -7.10 -11.29
C PRO A 21 -8.84 -6.77 -12.79
N TRP A 22 -7.81 -6.09 -13.26
CA TRP A 22 -7.63 -5.71 -14.67
C TRP A 22 -6.95 -6.79 -15.51
N HIS A 23 -6.54 -7.91 -14.90
CA HIS A 23 -5.89 -8.98 -15.62
C HIS A 23 -6.82 -9.56 -16.69
N GLY A 24 -6.33 -9.64 -17.94
CA GLY A 24 -7.08 -10.20 -19.06
C GLY A 24 -8.16 -9.30 -19.65
N GLN A 25 -8.34 -8.07 -19.15
CA GLN A 25 -9.33 -7.13 -19.68
C GLN A 25 -8.84 -6.31 -20.90
N GLY A 26 -7.57 -6.47 -21.29
CA GLY A 26 -6.94 -5.64 -22.32
C GLY A 26 -6.70 -4.21 -21.80
N PHE A 27 -6.87 -3.21 -22.68
CA PHE A 27 -6.74 -1.80 -22.30
C PHE A 27 -8.00 -1.32 -21.57
N VAL A 28 -7.82 -0.78 -20.37
CA VAL A 28 -8.89 -0.21 -19.56
C VAL A 28 -8.67 1.30 -19.45
N GLU A 29 -9.54 2.07 -20.08
CA GLU A 29 -9.42 3.53 -20.17
C GLU A 29 -9.67 4.23 -18.82
N ASP A 30 -10.66 3.77 -18.05
CA ASP A 30 -10.98 4.33 -16.74
C ASP A 30 -10.78 3.30 -15.61
N LEU A 31 -9.65 3.42 -14.92
CA LEU A 31 -9.30 2.59 -13.77
C LEU A 31 -9.96 3.07 -12.47
N ARG A 32 -10.47 4.30 -12.43
CA ARG A 32 -10.92 4.97 -11.19
C ARG A 32 -12.02 4.20 -10.46
N PRO A 33 -13.06 3.64 -11.12
CA PRO A 33 -14.13 2.95 -10.40
C PRO A 33 -13.62 1.77 -9.58
N THR A 34 -12.71 0.99 -10.16
CA THR A 34 -12.13 -0.18 -9.47
C THR A 34 -11.16 0.24 -8.36
N ILE A 35 -10.40 1.31 -8.57
CA ILE A 35 -9.49 1.87 -7.56
C ILE A 35 -10.27 2.41 -6.36
N LEU A 36 -11.33 3.18 -6.60
CA LEU A 36 -12.14 3.76 -5.53
C LEU A 36 -12.91 2.70 -4.73
N ASP A 37 -13.20 1.55 -5.32
CA ASP A 37 -13.76 0.41 -4.59
C ASP A 37 -12.69 -0.33 -3.76
N LEU A 38 -11.50 -0.52 -4.31
CA LEU A 38 -10.46 -1.35 -3.71
C LEU A 38 -9.57 -0.61 -2.70
N GLY A 39 -9.17 0.62 -3.01
CA GLY A 39 -8.23 1.42 -2.22
C GLY A 39 -8.66 1.59 -0.75
N PRO A 40 -9.90 2.06 -0.48
CA PRO A 40 -10.41 2.16 0.88
C PRO A 40 -10.43 0.81 1.62
N LYS A 41 -10.89 -0.26 0.97
CA LYS A 41 -10.94 -1.60 1.57
C LYS A 41 -9.55 -2.11 1.96
N LEU A 42 -8.54 -1.87 1.12
CA LEU A 42 -7.15 -2.21 1.46
C LEU A 42 -6.63 -1.38 2.63
N GLY A 43 -6.98 -0.09 2.69
CA GLY A 43 -6.65 0.79 3.82
C GLY A 43 -7.27 0.30 5.13
N ASP A 44 -8.56 -0.04 5.10
CA ASP A 44 -9.31 -0.53 6.26
C ASP A 44 -8.80 -1.87 6.80
N LEU A 45 -8.16 -2.68 5.95
CA LEU A 45 -7.53 -3.94 6.35
C LEU A 45 -6.10 -3.75 6.86
N LEU A 46 -5.28 -2.99 6.14
CA LEU A 46 -3.85 -2.91 6.41
C LEU A 46 -3.50 -1.94 7.54
N VAL A 47 -4.20 -0.81 7.64
CA VAL A 47 -3.89 0.22 8.64
C VAL A 47 -4.10 -0.30 10.07
N PRO A 48 -5.20 -1.00 10.41
CA PRO A 48 -5.38 -1.54 11.75
C PRO A 48 -4.32 -2.59 12.15
N GLU A 49 -3.93 -3.47 11.23
CA GLU A 49 -2.86 -4.46 11.49
C GLU A 49 -1.52 -3.76 11.74
N LEU A 50 -1.20 -2.70 10.98
CA LEU A 50 0.00 -1.92 11.21
C LEU A 50 -0.02 -1.20 12.57
N ILE A 51 -1.16 -0.59 12.93
CA ILE A 51 -1.31 0.10 14.23
C ILE A 51 -1.21 -0.89 15.39
N LYS A 52 -1.77 -2.09 15.24
CA LYS A 52 -1.72 -3.16 16.24
C LYS A 52 -0.28 -3.58 16.53
N GLU A 53 0.55 -3.75 15.50
CA GLU A 53 1.97 -4.10 15.66
C GLU A 53 2.81 -2.94 16.25
N ILE A 54 2.48 -1.69 15.90
CA ILE A 54 3.15 -0.50 16.49
C ILE A 54 2.69 -0.23 17.94
N GLY A 55 1.46 -0.66 18.28
CA GLY A 55 0.83 -0.53 19.58
C GLY A 55 0.17 0.83 19.87
N SER A 56 0.40 1.86 19.05
CA SER A 56 -0.32 3.13 19.12
C SER A 56 -0.13 3.95 17.82
N PRO A 57 -1.18 4.60 17.29
CA PRO A 57 -1.04 5.50 16.14
C PRO A 57 -0.18 6.74 16.44
N GLU A 58 -0.07 7.16 17.70
CA GLU A 58 0.73 8.34 18.10
C GLU A 58 2.24 8.14 17.95
N LYS A 59 2.68 6.88 17.87
CA LYS A 59 4.08 6.51 17.65
C LYS A 59 4.49 6.56 16.17
N ILE A 60 3.54 6.77 15.26
CA ILE A 60 3.79 6.81 13.82
C ILE A 60 4.39 8.17 13.45
N LEU A 61 5.68 8.19 13.13
CA LEU A 61 6.39 9.40 12.71
C LEU A 61 6.46 9.55 11.19
N ALA A 62 6.38 8.44 10.45
CA ALA A 62 6.43 8.40 9.00
C ALA A 62 5.64 7.19 8.49
N TYR A 63 5.04 7.35 7.31
CA TYR A 63 4.38 6.26 6.60
C TYR A 63 4.78 6.28 5.12
N GLY A 64 4.72 5.10 4.49
CA GLY A 64 4.97 4.93 3.06
C GLY A 64 4.01 3.92 2.48
N LYS A 65 3.69 4.08 1.19
CA LYS A 65 2.91 3.12 0.41
C LYS A 65 3.77 2.64 -0.75
N ALA A 66 3.68 1.36 -1.03
CA ALA A 66 4.33 0.74 -2.16
C ALA A 66 3.44 -0.38 -2.67
N GLY A 67 3.64 -0.76 -3.92
CA GLY A 67 3.05 -1.97 -4.44
C GLY A 67 3.90 -2.59 -5.53
N VAL A 68 3.50 -3.77 -5.95
CA VAL A 68 4.13 -4.54 -7.01
C VAL A 68 3.01 -5.12 -7.87
N VAL A 69 3.17 -5.10 -9.18
CA VAL A 69 2.26 -5.73 -10.13
C VAL A 69 2.93 -6.95 -10.74
N GLY A 70 2.15 -7.99 -11.02
CA GLY A 70 2.65 -9.17 -11.72
C GLY A 70 3.05 -8.86 -13.16
N LEU A 71 3.80 -9.77 -13.79
CA LEU A 71 4.34 -9.61 -15.16
C LEU A 71 3.30 -9.29 -16.23
N ASN A 72 2.05 -9.72 -16.02
CA ASN A 72 0.93 -9.51 -16.95
C ASN A 72 0.04 -8.32 -16.56
N GLY A 73 0.54 -7.40 -15.74
CA GLY A 73 -0.17 -6.18 -15.36
C GLY A 73 0.67 -4.94 -15.63
N GLU A 74 -0.02 -3.81 -15.73
CA GLU A 74 0.60 -2.55 -16.12
C GLU A 74 1.03 -1.75 -14.87
N ILE A 75 2.24 -1.19 -14.89
CA ILE A 75 2.74 -0.34 -13.79
C ILE A 75 1.80 0.85 -13.54
N GLU A 76 1.14 1.33 -14.59
CA GLU A 76 0.17 2.41 -14.54
C GLU A 76 -1.00 2.12 -13.60
N GLN A 77 -1.49 0.87 -13.60
CA GLN A 77 -2.59 0.40 -12.74
C GLN A 77 -2.20 0.50 -11.27
N LEU A 78 -0.96 0.12 -10.97
CA LEU A 78 -0.40 0.15 -9.64
C LEU A 78 -0.21 1.59 -9.14
N GLN A 79 0.38 2.46 -9.96
CA GLN A 79 0.63 3.85 -9.58
C GLN A 79 -0.68 4.60 -9.28
N ARG A 80 -1.71 4.39 -10.10
CA ARG A 80 -3.01 5.01 -9.90
C ARG A 80 -3.72 4.55 -8.61
N LEU A 81 -3.55 3.30 -8.19
CA LEU A 81 -4.13 2.78 -6.95
C LEU A 81 -3.62 3.49 -5.68
N PHE A 82 -2.40 4.05 -5.70
CA PHE A 82 -1.81 4.70 -4.53
C PHE A 82 -1.87 6.22 -4.55
N ILE A 83 -2.17 6.83 -5.70
CA ILE A 83 -2.23 8.30 -5.88
C ILE A 83 -3.66 8.83 -5.74
N LEU A 84 -4.66 8.04 -6.18
CA LEU A 84 -6.09 8.37 -6.07
C LEU A 84 -6.67 7.87 -4.74
#